data_AF-A0A9Q3BCK8-F1
#
_entry.id   AF-A0A9Q3BCK8-F1
#
_cell.length_a   1.000
_cell.length_b   1.000
_cell.length_c   1.000
_cell.angle_alpha   90.00
_cell.angle_beta   90.00
_cell.angle_gamma   90.00
#
_symmetry.space_group_name_H-M   'P 1'
#
loop_
_entity.id
_entity.type
_entity.pdbx_description
1 polymer ?
#
loop_
_entity_poly.entity_id
_entity_poly.type
_entity_poly.pdbx_seq_one_letter_code
_entity_poly.pdbx_strand_id
1 'polypeptide(L)'
;MEPKPVISSQNILLSHELHSKLLKIPSGNELPQIQYLIPFLKTSLKPHQKQGLAFLLEREAPNRKSANPLWLNKPSSSTRRINSIHSITKKQLNNLQGSFIHTLLGCLLSDDMGLGKSIQCISLICITLKNSKRYILPSIQFLNKNQNHFTLIICLPCLIKNWEDEFKLHTEISQLKLFTYHWKKRKEIGLEE
;
A
#
# COMPACT_ATOMS: atom_id res chain seq x y z
N MET A 1 35.38 -5.58 -33.89
CA MET A 1 34.53 -4.39 -33.69
C MET A 1 33.12 -4.89 -33.50
N GLU A 2 32.59 -4.89 -32.27
CA GLU A 2 31.18 -5.20 -32.06
C GLU A 2 30.31 -4.11 -32.72
N PRO A 3 29.23 -4.47 -33.43
CA PRO A 3 28.34 -3.49 -34.02
C PRO A 3 27.64 -2.72 -32.90
N LYS A 4 27.75 -1.38 -32.92
CA LYS A 4 26.98 -0.51 -32.03
C LYS A 4 25.48 -0.85 -32.18
N PRO A 5 24.74 -1.05 -31.08
CA PRO A 5 23.34 -1.38 -31.17
C PRO A 5 22.60 -0.23 -31.86
N VAL A 6 21.93 -0.53 -32.97
CA VAL A 6 21.04 0.41 -33.66
C VAL A 6 19.79 0.55 -32.79
N ILE A 7 19.77 1.59 -31.95
CA ILE A 7 18.62 1.90 -31.11
C ILE A 7 17.54 2.47 -32.04
N SER A 8 16.45 1.71 -32.25
CA SER A 8 15.31 2.17 -33.05
C SER A 8 14.71 3.46 -32.48
N SER A 9 14.24 4.36 -33.35
CA SER A 9 13.59 5.63 -32.96
C SER A 9 12.42 5.43 -31.98
N GLN A 10 11.70 4.31 -32.11
CA GLN A 10 10.65 3.90 -31.17
C GLN A 10 11.18 3.62 -29.76
N ASN A 11 12.37 3.04 -29.62
CA ASN A 11 12.99 2.79 -28.31
C ASN A 11 13.43 4.09 -27.62
N ILE A 12 13.84 5.11 -28.39
CA ILE A 12 14.22 6.43 -27.88
C ILE A 12 12.98 7.20 -27.39
N LEU A 13 11.86 7.12 -28.10
CA LEU A 13 10.61 7.76 -27.67
C LEU A 13 10.06 7.11 -26.38
N LEU A 14 10.09 5.77 -26.30
CA LEU A 14 9.67 5.05 -25.10
C LEU A 14 10.59 5.36 -23.90
N SER A 15 11.90 5.53 -24.11
CA SER A 15 12.83 5.88 -23.03
C SER A 15 12.61 7.30 -22.52
N HIS A 16 12.35 8.27 -23.42
CA HIS A 16 12.05 9.64 -23.02
C HIS A 16 10.70 9.74 -22.28
N GLU A 17 9.68 9.03 -22.73
CA GLU A 17 8.39 8.97 -22.05
C GLU A 17 8.53 8.40 -20.62
N LEU A 18 9.29 7.31 -20.46
CA LEU A 18 9.58 6.74 -19.14
C LEU A 18 10.31 7.72 -18.24
N HIS A 19 11.36 8.35 -18.76
CA HIS A 19 12.15 9.30 -18.00
C HIS A 19 11.25 10.43 -17.49
N SER A 20 10.40 11.00 -18.35
CA SER A 20 9.44 12.03 -17.97
C SER A 20 8.42 11.55 -16.93
N LYS A 21 8.01 10.28 -16.99
CA LYS A 21 7.07 9.68 -16.03
C LYS A 21 7.71 9.42 -14.67
N LEU A 22 8.98 9.01 -14.66
CA LEU A 22 9.77 8.80 -13.44
C LEU A 22 10.05 10.13 -12.72
N LEU A 23 10.36 11.20 -13.46
CA LEU A 23 10.56 12.54 -12.89
C LEU A 23 9.29 13.12 -12.26
N LYS A 24 8.10 12.67 -12.68
CA LYS A 24 6.81 13.10 -12.13
C LYS A 24 6.39 12.31 -10.88
N ILE A 25 7.21 11.36 -10.40
CA ILE A 25 6.91 10.65 -9.16
C ILE A 25 7.05 11.66 -8.02
N PRO A 26 5.99 11.93 -7.25
CA PRO A 26 6.01 12.94 -6.21
C PRO A 26 7.02 12.58 -5.13
N SER A 27 7.75 13.58 -4.65
CA SER A 27 8.59 13.43 -3.46
C SER A 27 7.72 13.29 -2.20
N GLY A 28 8.28 12.73 -1.12
CA GLY A 28 7.54 12.58 0.14
C GLY A 28 6.99 13.89 0.71
N ASN A 29 7.65 15.02 0.40
CA ASN A 29 7.27 16.35 0.87
C ASN A 29 6.11 16.96 0.07
N GLU A 30 5.85 16.47 -1.14
CA GLU A 30 4.79 16.94 -2.05
C GLU A 30 3.48 16.18 -1.85
N LEU A 31 3.45 15.23 -0.92
CA LEU A 31 2.26 14.42 -0.68
C LEU A 31 1.14 15.25 -0.04
N PRO A 32 -0.12 14.99 -0.43
CA PRO A 32 -1.27 15.65 0.17
C PRO A 32 -1.40 15.25 1.64
N GLN A 33 -1.86 16.17 2.47
CA GLN A 33 -2.18 15.90 3.86
C GLN A 33 -3.63 15.44 3.99
N ILE A 34 -3.87 14.41 4.81
CA ILE A 34 -5.23 14.03 5.18
C ILE A 34 -5.85 15.12 6.05
N GLN A 35 -7.03 15.57 5.65
CA GLN A 35 -7.78 16.62 6.33
C GLN A 35 -8.94 16.07 7.18
N TYR A 36 -9.40 14.84 6.92
CA TYR A 36 -10.51 14.25 7.65
C TYR A 36 -10.08 13.65 8.98
N LEU A 37 -11.05 13.53 9.91
CA LEU A 37 -10.86 12.94 11.22
C LEU A 37 -10.65 11.43 11.11
N ILE A 38 -9.67 10.93 11.87
CA ILE A 38 -9.34 9.51 11.92
C ILE A 38 -10.21 8.88 13.00
N PRO A 39 -11.02 7.86 12.67
CA PRO A 39 -11.87 7.19 13.67
C PRO A 39 -11.04 6.65 14.83
N PHE A 40 -11.55 6.77 16.06
CA PHE A 40 -10.98 6.13 17.27
C PHE A 40 -9.56 6.60 17.68
N LEU A 41 -8.96 7.53 16.94
CA LEU A 41 -7.64 8.07 17.21
C LEU A 41 -7.75 9.27 18.15
N LYS A 42 -7.11 9.19 19.32
CA LYS A 42 -7.07 10.26 20.32
C LYS A 42 -6.04 11.34 19.99
N THR A 43 -4.90 10.91 19.45
CA THR A 43 -3.75 11.79 19.22
C THR A 43 -3.85 12.51 17.89
N SER A 44 -3.57 13.81 17.91
CA SER A 44 -3.47 14.62 16.70
C SER A 44 -2.18 14.32 15.94
N LEU A 45 -2.30 14.01 14.64
CA LEU A 45 -1.15 13.75 13.76
C LEU A 45 -0.44 15.04 13.36
N LYS A 46 0.89 15.01 13.34
CA LYS A 46 1.74 16.05 12.75
C LYS A 46 1.58 16.11 11.22
N PRO A 47 1.92 17.23 10.56
CA PRO A 47 1.76 17.39 9.11
C PRO A 47 2.43 16.28 8.29
N HIS A 48 3.68 15.93 8.60
CA HIS A 48 4.40 14.85 7.90
C HIS A 48 3.77 13.48 8.15
N GLN A 49 3.16 13.25 9.32
CA GLN A 49 2.43 12.02 9.62
C GLN A 49 1.14 11.91 8.81
N LYS A 50 0.46 13.03 8.55
CA LYS A 50 -0.70 13.09 7.67
C LYS A 50 -0.32 12.82 6.21
N GLN A 51 0.86 13.28 5.78
CA GLN A 51 1.42 12.97 4.45
C GLN A 51 1.76 11.49 4.33
N GLY A 52 2.47 10.93 5.32
CA GLY A 52 2.79 9.51 5.39
C GLY A 52 1.52 8.66 5.35
N LEU A 53 0.50 9.00 6.14
CA LEU A 53 -0.77 8.29 6.13
C LEU A 53 -1.51 8.38 4.78
N ALA A 54 -1.46 9.53 4.09
CA ALA A 54 -2.01 9.67 2.74
C ALA A 54 -1.32 8.73 1.76
N PHE A 55 0.01 8.62 1.86
CA PHE A 55 0.78 7.67 1.07
C PHE A 55 0.41 6.22 1.37
N LEU A 56 0.28 5.83 2.65
CA LEU A 56 -0.13 4.48 3.05
C LEU A 56 -1.48 4.10 2.43
N LEU A 57 -2.49 4.98 2.54
CA LEU A 57 -3.82 4.76 1.98
C LEU A 57 -3.83 4.67 0.45
N GLU A 58 -3.07 5.52 -0.23
CA GLU A 58 -2.94 5.48 -1.68
C GLU A 58 -2.32 4.15 -2.16
N ARG A 59 -1.40 3.60 -1.37
CA ARG A 59 -0.72 2.34 -1.67
C ARG A 59 -1.56 1.09 -1.38
N GLU A 60 -2.51 1.17 -0.44
CA GLU A 60 -3.49 0.12 -0.17
C GLU A 60 -4.76 0.21 -1.03
N ALA A 61 -4.93 1.27 -1.82
CA ALA A 61 -6.08 1.43 -2.71
C ALA A 61 -5.95 0.57 -3.98
N PRO A 62 -6.99 -0.20 -4.37
CA PRO A 62 -6.95 -1.02 -5.58
C PRO A 62 -6.86 -0.19 -6.88
N ASN A 63 -7.45 1.01 -6.89
CA ASN A 63 -7.49 1.91 -8.05
C ASN A 63 -6.50 3.07 -7.93
N ARG A 64 -5.25 2.76 -7.59
CA ARG A 64 -4.23 3.78 -7.32
C ARG A 64 -3.64 4.39 -8.59
N LYS A 65 -3.46 5.72 -8.57
CA LYS A 65 -2.95 6.50 -9.71
C LYS A 65 -1.42 6.40 -9.84
N SER A 66 -0.70 6.21 -8.72
CA SER A 66 0.76 6.04 -8.73
C SER A 66 1.20 4.64 -9.18
N ALA A 67 0.27 3.71 -9.40
CA ALA A 67 0.64 2.39 -9.90
C ALA A 67 1.19 2.52 -11.31
N ASN A 68 2.36 1.92 -11.51
CA ASN A 68 2.95 1.62 -12.81
C ASN A 68 3.71 2.75 -13.54
N PRO A 69 4.74 3.37 -12.91
CA PRO A 69 5.64 4.26 -13.64
C PRO A 69 6.36 3.55 -14.80
N LEU A 70 6.54 2.23 -14.71
CA LEU A 70 7.23 1.44 -15.72
C LEU A 70 6.35 0.99 -16.90
N TRP A 71 5.02 1.20 -16.82
CA TRP A 71 4.12 0.88 -17.92
C TRP A 71 3.79 2.12 -18.74
N LEU A 72 3.89 1.99 -20.06
CA LEU A 72 3.61 3.06 -21.02
C LEU A 72 2.39 2.69 -21.84
N ASN A 73 1.59 3.68 -22.19
CA ASN A 73 0.42 3.48 -23.02
C ASN A 73 0.81 3.74 -24.48
N LYS A 74 0.60 2.75 -25.35
CA LYS A 74 0.70 2.93 -26.78
C LYS A 74 -0.67 3.29 -27.35
N PRO A 75 -0.86 4.50 -27.87
CA PRO A 75 -2.07 4.81 -28.62
C PRO A 75 -2.09 3.95 -29.89
N SER A 76 -3.19 3.24 -30.13
CA SER A 76 -3.41 2.50 -31.37
C SER A 76 -4.16 3.39 -32.36
N SER A 77 -3.57 3.66 -33.52
CA SER A 77 -4.08 4.60 -34.52
C SER A 77 -5.39 4.19 -35.18
N SER A 78 -5.85 2.94 -34.99
CA SER A 78 -7.02 2.38 -35.70
C SER A 78 -8.09 1.77 -34.80
N THR A 79 -7.86 1.66 -33.49
CA THR A 79 -8.85 1.06 -32.56
C THR A 79 -8.89 1.83 -31.25
N ARG A 80 -10.08 1.93 -30.64
CA ARG A 80 -10.31 2.50 -29.29
C ARG A 80 -9.64 1.68 -28.15
N ARG A 81 -8.63 0.88 -28.49
CA ARG A 81 -7.92 -0.06 -27.61
C ARG A 81 -6.65 0.59 -27.10
N ILE A 82 -6.47 0.55 -25.79
CA ILE A 82 -5.22 0.94 -25.13
C ILE A 82 -4.36 -0.32 -25.03
N ASN A 83 -3.18 -0.27 -25.64
CA ASN A 83 -2.16 -1.29 -25.47
C ASN A 83 -1.12 -0.74 -24.50
N SER A 84 -0.80 -1.46 -23.43
CA SER A 84 0.22 -1.04 -22.47
C SER A 84 1.47 -1.90 -22.62
N ILE A 85 2.65 -1.28 -22.59
CA ILE A 85 3.93 -1.98 -22.65
C ILE A 85 4.73 -1.71 -21.39
N HIS A 86 5.25 -2.78 -20.80
CA HIS A 86 6.23 -2.67 -19.73
C HIS A 86 7.60 -2.29 -20.31
N SER A 87 8.17 -1.20 -19.83
CA SER A 87 9.43 -0.63 -20.30
C SER A 87 10.63 -1.57 -20.32
N ILE A 88 10.80 -2.34 -19.25
CA ILE A 88 11.96 -3.23 -19.05
C ILE A 88 11.70 -4.59 -19.71
N THR A 89 10.69 -5.34 -19.23
CA THR A 89 10.38 -6.70 -19.71
C THR A 89 9.82 -6.75 -21.13
N LYS A 90 9.45 -5.60 -21.72
CA LYS A 90 8.78 -5.48 -23.03
C LYS A 90 7.46 -6.25 -23.14
N LYS A 91 6.91 -6.72 -22.02
CA LYS A 91 5.60 -7.40 -21.98
C LYS A 91 4.51 -6.45 -22.47
N GLN A 92 3.67 -6.94 -23.37
CA GLN A 92 2.53 -6.20 -23.90
C GLN A 92 1.25 -6.71 -23.25
N LEU A 93 0.39 -5.78 -22.84
CA LEU A 93 -0.97 -6.05 -22.40
C LEU A 93 -1.92 -5.40 -23.40
N ASN A 94 -2.69 -6.24 -24.08
CA ASN A 94 -3.69 -5.83 -25.05
C ASN A 94 -5.07 -5.87 -24.38
N ASN A 95 -5.98 -5.01 -24.81
CA ASN A 95 -7.38 -5.00 -24.34
C ASN A 95 -7.55 -4.76 -22.83
N LEU A 96 -6.79 -3.84 -22.23
CA LEU A 96 -7.16 -3.32 -20.91
C LEU A 96 -8.42 -2.45 -21.08
N GLN A 97 -9.61 -3.06 -21.01
CA GLN A 97 -10.91 -2.36 -20.96
C GLN A 97 -11.06 -1.68 -19.58
N GLY A 98 -10.25 -0.66 -19.32
CA GLY A 98 -10.28 0.05 -18.03
C GLY A 98 -9.81 -0.78 -16.83
N SER A 99 -9.30 -2.00 -17.04
CA SER A 99 -8.69 -2.81 -15.98
C SER A 99 -7.29 -2.27 -15.67
N PHE A 100 -7.12 -1.78 -14.44
CA PHE A 100 -5.83 -1.36 -13.91
C PHE A 100 -4.86 -2.56 -13.89
N ILE A 101 -3.59 -2.33 -14.20
CA ILE A 101 -2.56 -3.36 -14.04
C ILE A 101 -2.49 -3.71 -12.55
N HIS A 102 -2.89 -4.94 -12.23
CA HIS A 102 -2.86 -5.46 -10.86
C HIS A 102 -1.43 -5.43 -10.35
N THR A 103 -1.24 -4.66 -9.28
CA THR A 103 0.05 -4.49 -8.62
C THR A 103 -0.14 -4.77 -7.14
N LEU A 104 0.94 -5.21 -6.47
CA LEU A 104 0.91 -5.56 -5.05
C LEU A 104 0.46 -4.37 -4.21
N LEU A 105 -0.55 -4.58 -3.34
CA LEU A 105 -1.02 -3.58 -2.40
C LEU A 105 -0.05 -3.46 -1.22
N GLY A 106 -0.01 -2.28 -0.62
CA GLY A 106 0.90 -1.97 0.49
C GLY A 106 2.16 -1.23 0.04
N CYS A 107 3.07 -1.03 0.99
CA CYS A 107 4.24 -0.18 0.81
C CYS A 107 5.36 -0.52 1.79
N LEU A 108 6.52 0.09 1.55
CA LEU A 108 7.61 0.17 2.50
C LEU A 108 7.62 1.60 3.08
N LEU A 109 7.47 1.70 4.39
CA LEU A 109 7.54 2.97 5.11
C LEU A 109 8.90 3.09 5.79
N SER A 110 9.83 3.82 5.17
CA SER A 110 11.24 3.92 5.56
C SER A 110 11.63 5.34 5.98
N ASP A 111 10.72 6.03 6.67
CA ASP A 111 11.01 7.31 7.33
C ASP A 111 12.08 7.16 8.41
N ASP A 112 12.79 8.25 8.71
CA ASP A 112 13.76 8.30 9.81
C ASP A 112 13.15 7.86 11.15
N MET A 113 14.02 7.36 12.04
CA MET A 113 13.64 7.00 13.40
C MET A 113 13.12 8.24 14.16
N GLY A 114 12.04 8.07 14.94
CA GLY A 114 11.43 9.17 15.68
C GLY A 114 10.35 9.96 14.93
N LEU A 115 10.13 9.74 13.63
CA LEU A 115 9.07 10.43 12.87
C LEU A 115 7.64 9.93 13.16
N GLY A 116 7.50 8.90 14.00
CA GLY A 116 6.20 8.35 14.40
C GLY A 116 5.61 7.39 13.36
N LYS A 117 6.41 6.45 12.87
CA LYS A 117 5.93 5.37 11.98
C LYS A 117 4.84 4.53 12.66
N SER A 118 4.97 4.24 13.96
CA SER A 118 3.98 3.48 14.74
C SER A 118 2.60 4.15 14.71
N ILE A 119 2.52 5.43 15.06
CA ILE A 119 1.25 6.19 15.03
C ILE A 119 0.67 6.32 13.62
N GLN A 120 1.50 6.44 12.57
CA GLN A 120 1.03 6.40 11.18
C GLN A 120 0.40 5.03 10.84
N CYS A 121 1.02 3.92 11.24
CA CYS A 121 0.46 2.57 11.07
C CYS A 121 -0.82 2.37 11.87
N ILE A 122 -0.87 2.81 13.14
CA ILE A 122 -2.09 2.73 13.96
C ILE A 122 -3.23 3.52 13.32
N SER A 123 -2.93 4.71 12.80
CA SER A 123 -3.89 5.56 12.09
C SER A 123 -4.45 4.87 10.84
N LEU A 124 -3.58 4.21 10.07
CA LEU A 124 -4.00 3.42 8.91
C LEU A 124 -4.99 2.34 9.30
N ILE A 125 -4.66 1.55 10.34
CA ILE A 125 -5.53 0.48 10.86
C ILE A 125 -6.89 1.04 11.26
N CYS A 126 -6.91 2.18 11.97
CA CYS A 126 -8.16 2.80 12.40
C CYS A 126 -9.07 3.21 11.23
N ILE A 127 -8.49 3.72 10.14
CA ILE A 127 -9.24 4.10 8.93
C ILE A 127 -9.76 2.86 8.20
N THR A 128 -8.92 1.84 8.03
CA THR A 128 -9.24 0.66 7.21
C THR A 128 -10.10 -0.37 7.95
N LEU A 129 -10.25 -0.26 9.28
CA LEU A 129 -10.99 -1.22 10.10
C LEU A 129 -12.42 -1.46 9.61
N LYS A 130 -13.17 -0.40 9.26
CA LYS A 130 -14.54 -0.53 8.72
C LYS A 130 -14.56 -1.11 7.31
N ASN A 131 -13.51 -0.83 6.54
CA ASN A 131 -13.35 -1.28 5.15
C ASN A 131 -12.73 -2.67 5.05
N SER A 132 -12.31 -3.28 6.17
CA SER A 132 -11.67 -4.59 6.23
C SER A 132 -12.47 -5.68 5.50
N LYS A 133 -13.81 -5.60 5.53
CA LYS A 133 -14.75 -6.46 4.77
C LYS A 133 -14.57 -6.41 3.26
N ARG A 134 -14.04 -5.31 2.71
CA ARG A 134 -13.84 -5.11 1.27
C ARG A 134 -12.54 -5.72 0.75
N TYR A 135 -11.60 -6.06 1.63
CA TYR A 135 -10.32 -6.68 1.23
C TYR A 135 -10.42 -8.20 1.04
N ILE A 136 -11.63 -8.78 1.08
CA ILE A 136 -11.82 -10.21 0.85
C ILE A 136 -11.56 -10.51 -0.62
N LEU A 137 -10.64 -11.46 -0.88
CA LEU A 137 -10.48 -12.02 -2.21
C LEU A 137 -11.78 -12.71 -2.64
N PRO A 138 -12.27 -12.48 -3.87
CA PRO A 138 -13.50 -13.11 -4.36
C PRO A 138 -13.52 -14.63 -4.19
N SER A 139 -12.36 -15.29 -4.30
CA SER A 139 -12.20 -16.73 -4.09
C SER A 139 -12.44 -17.20 -2.65
N ILE A 140 -12.24 -16.35 -1.65
CA ILE A 140 -12.39 -16.67 -0.22
C ILE A 140 -13.80 -16.29 0.27
N GLN A 141 -14.46 -15.35 -0.41
CA GLN A 141 -15.79 -14.83 -0.10
C GLN A 141 -16.88 -15.92 -0.11
N PHE A 142 -16.73 -16.94 -0.97
CA PHE A 142 -17.66 -18.08 -1.04
C PHE A 142 -17.56 -19.03 0.16
N LEU A 143 -16.40 -19.10 0.82
CA LEU A 143 -16.15 -20.12 1.84
C LEU A 143 -16.64 -19.72 3.23
N ASN A 144 -16.79 -18.44 3.55
CA ASN A 144 -17.15 -18.01 4.91
C ASN A 144 -17.80 -16.63 4.95
N LYS A 145 -19.12 -16.57 5.21
CA LYS A 145 -19.89 -15.32 5.38
C LYS A 145 -19.58 -14.56 6.69
N ASN A 146 -18.94 -15.22 7.66
CA ASN A 146 -18.68 -14.70 9.01
C ASN A 146 -17.16 -14.56 9.30
N GLN A 147 -16.42 -13.90 8.42
CA GLN A 147 -15.00 -13.63 8.70
C GLN A 147 -14.87 -12.39 9.60
N ASN A 148 -14.33 -12.59 10.81
CA ASN A 148 -13.84 -11.49 11.62
C ASN A 148 -12.53 -10.98 11.00
N HIS A 149 -12.48 -9.70 10.69
CA HIS A 149 -11.29 -9.10 10.11
C HIS A 149 -10.31 -8.67 11.19
N PHE A 150 -9.03 -8.94 10.97
CA PHE A 150 -7.96 -8.51 11.85
C PHE A 150 -6.80 -7.97 11.03
N THR A 151 -6.04 -7.06 11.62
CA THR A 151 -4.72 -6.66 11.11
C THR A 151 -3.67 -7.35 11.97
N LEU A 152 -2.74 -8.07 11.34
CA LEU A 152 -1.62 -8.72 12.03
C LEU A 152 -0.41 -7.81 12.01
N ILE A 153 0.09 -7.46 13.19
CA ILE A 153 1.37 -6.75 13.36
C ILE A 153 2.41 -7.77 13.80
N ILE A 154 3.45 -7.92 13.01
CA ILE A 154 4.61 -8.76 13.33
C ILE A 154 5.74 -7.85 13.76
N CYS A 155 6.30 -8.09 14.95
CA CYS A 155 7.39 -7.31 15.49
C CYS A 155 8.34 -8.20 16.30
N LEU A 156 9.51 -7.65 16.64
CA LEU A 156 10.44 -8.32 17.56
C LEU A 156 9.77 -8.52 18.94
N PRO A 157 10.06 -9.62 19.66
CA PRO A 157 9.42 -9.90 20.95
C PRO A 157 9.52 -8.76 21.98
N CYS A 158 10.65 -8.04 22.01
CA CYS A 158 10.85 -6.90 22.91
C CYS A 158 9.97 -5.68 22.60
N LEU A 159 9.42 -5.59 21.37
CA LEU A 159 8.58 -4.47 20.93
C LEU A 159 7.09 -4.72 21.15
N ILE A 160 6.68 -5.94 21.54
CA ILE A 160 5.27 -6.27 21.76
C ILE A 160 4.65 -5.31 22.78
N LYS A 161 5.36 -5.05 23.88
CA LYS A 161 4.87 -4.15 24.93
C LYS A 161 4.76 -2.70 24.45
N ASN A 162 5.77 -2.24 23.71
CA ASN A 162 5.76 -0.90 23.12
C ASN A 162 4.56 -0.73 22.19
N TRP A 163 4.24 -1.73 21.37
CA TRP A 163 3.04 -1.70 20.53
C TRP A 163 1.75 -1.65 21.36
N GLU A 164 1.61 -2.47 22.42
CA GLU A 164 0.44 -2.40 23.32
C GLU A 164 0.26 -0.99 23.89
N ASP A 165 1.34 -0.37 24.34
CA ASP A 165 1.28 0.93 25.00
C ASP A 165 1.03 2.06 23.99
N GLU A 166 1.59 1.99 22.79
CA GLU A 166 1.26 2.88 21.67
C GLU A 166 -0.23 2.80 21.30
N PHE A 167 -0.81 1.59 21.22
CA PHE A 167 -2.25 1.44 20.97
C PHE A 167 -3.10 2.07 22.08
N LYS A 168 -2.75 1.85 23.35
CA LYS A 168 -3.48 2.44 24.49
C LYS A 168 -3.40 3.98 24.50
N LEU A 169 -2.23 4.52 24.15
CA LEU A 169 -1.96 5.94 24.11
C LEU A 169 -2.71 6.62 22.95
N HIS A 170 -2.63 6.03 21.76
CA HIS A 170 -3.14 6.63 20.53
C HIS A 170 -4.62 6.36 20.26
N THR A 171 -5.22 5.31 20.83
CA THR A 171 -6.58 4.90 20.49
C THR A 171 -7.54 4.78 21.67
N GLU A 172 -8.83 4.82 21.39
CA GLU A 172 -9.90 4.48 22.34
C GLU A 172 -10.06 2.96 22.47
N ILE A 173 -9.52 2.41 23.56
CA ILE A 173 -9.48 0.97 23.87
C ILE A 173 -10.87 0.30 23.83
N SER A 174 -11.94 1.05 24.11
CA SER A 174 -13.32 0.53 24.07
C SER A 174 -13.77 0.09 22.68
N GLN A 175 -13.11 0.54 21.62
CA GLN A 175 -13.53 0.31 20.23
C GLN A 175 -12.60 -0.61 19.44
N LEU A 176 -11.40 -0.92 19.96
CA LEU A 176 -10.40 -1.77 19.31
C LEU A 176 -10.05 -2.98 20.19
N LYS A 177 -10.26 -4.18 19.67
CA LYS A 177 -9.83 -5.43 20.32
C LYS A 177 -8.39 -5.75 19.92
N LEU A 178 -7.46 -5.61 20.86
CA LEU A 178 -6.06 -5.96 20.68
C LEU A 178 -5.79 -7.37 21.24
N PHE A 179 -5.21 -8.24 20.43
CA PHE A 179 -4.76 -9.57 20.85
C PHE A 179 -3.25 -9.69 20.70
N THR A 180 -2.59 -10.19 21.73
CA THR A 180 -1.14 -10.43 21.69
C THR A 180 -0.86 -11.92 21.66
N TYR A 181 -0.12 -12.37 20.66
CA TYR A 181 0.29 -13.76 20.53
C TYR A 181 1.81 -13.86 20.52
N HIS A 182 2.36 -14.66 21.45
CA HIS A 182 3.78 -15.01 21.48
C HIS A 182 3.97 -16.31 22.28
N TRP A 183 5.08 -17.01 22.04
CA TRP A 183 5.37 -18.34 22.57
C TRP A 183 5.06 -18.51 24.07
N LYS A 184 5.45 -17.56 24.92
CA LYS A 184 5.26 -17.67 26.39
C LYS A 184 3.79 -17.72 26.83
N LYS A 185 2.86 -17.14 26.06
CA LYS A 185 1.41 -17.15 26.33
C LYS A 185 0.67 -18.37 25.77
N ARG A 186 1.35 -19.31 25.09
CA ARG A 186 0.72 -20.55 24.57
C ARG A 186 0.10 -21.40 25.69
N LYS A 187 0.74 -21.44 26.86
CA LYS A 187 0.31 -22.22 28.02
C LYS A 187 -0.98 -21.71 28.68
N GLU A 188 -1.31 -20.42 28.51
CA GLU A 188 -2.48 -19.80 29.15
C GLU A 188 -3.75 -19.91 28.28
N ILE A 189 -3.62 -20.20 26.98
CA ILE A 189 -4.74 -20.22 26.02
C ILE A 189 -5.29 -21.65 25.80
N GLY A 190 -4.73 -22.66 26.47
CA GLY A 190 -5.23 -24.05 26.39
C GLY A 190 -5.15 -24.65 24.98
N LEU A 191 -4.22 -24.16 24.15
CA LEU A 191 -3.93 -24.70 22.82
C LEU A 191 -2.61 -25.49 22.86
N GLU A 192 -2.57 -26.51 23.72
CA GLU A 192 -1.59 -27.60 23.60
C GLU A 192 -2.38 -28.88 23.29
N GLU A 193 -2.15 -29.44 22.10
CA GLU A 193 -2.11 -30.90 21.91
C GLU A 193 -0.74 -31.38 22.40
#